data_AF-A0A1Q9N2Z4-F1
#
_entry.id   AF-A0A1Q9N2Z4-F1
#
_cell.length_a   1.000
_cell.length_b   1.000
_cell.length_c   1.000
_cell.angle_alpha   90.00
_cell.angle_beta   90.00
_cell.angle_gamma   90.00
#
_symmetry.space_group_name_H-M   'P 1'
#
loop_
_entity.id
_entity.type
_entity.pdbx_description
1 polymer ?
#
loop_
_entity_poly.entity_id
_entity_poly.type
_entity_poly.pdbx_seq_one_letter_code
_entity_poly.pdbx_strand_id
1 'polypeptide(L)'
;MGYTRQGLVKMLLSHHPACSYYRDHVIQLNLHLFQLNFCLGCSGFYPSLLLSFTISQIGLLGKNWFFLFSVSILFLSPSIVRLFIYVPTRLKTLRFLTKVFLGLAVGIGLYTVIITENIFFMGFQLLFGLILYIIMAYQRLNDSYPECGPCSYNPSPVCPGMNSFYDHKIDVSLTVKKM
;
A
#
# COMPACT_ATOMS: atom_id res chain seq x y z
N MET A 1 -26.05 -9.87 -1.01
CA MET A 1 -24.66 -10.33 -1.16
C MET A 1 -23.97 -10.15 0.18
N GLY A 2 -23.89 -11.21 0.98
CA GLY A 2 -23.27 -11.17 2.30
C GLY A 2 -21.81 -11.57 2.19
N TYR A 3 -20.88 -10.63 2.34
CA TYR A 3 -19.48 -10.98 2.57
C TYR A 3 -19.41 -11.76 3.89
N THR A 4 -18.85 -12.97 3.88
CA THR A 4 -18.48 -13.62 5.14
C THR A 4 -17.47 -12.72 5.85
N ARG A 5 -17.53 -12.64 7.18
CA ARG A 5 -16.63 -11.81 8.01
C ARG A 5 -15.14 -12.03 7.65
N GLN A 6 -14.80 -13.23 7.15
CA GLN A 6 -13.48 -13.60 6.66
C GLN A 6 -13.13 -12.99 5.29
N GLY A 7 -14.06 -12.85 4.36
CA GLY A 7 -13.83 -12.24 3.05
C GLY A 7 -13.51 -10.74 3.13
N LEU A 8 -14.21 -10.03 4.02
CA LEU A 8 -14.04 -8.59 4.22
C LEU A 8 -12.67 -8.26 4.85
N VAL A 9 -12.27 -9.04 5.87
CA VAL A 9 -10.93 -8.96 6.49
C VAL A 9 -9.85 -9.27 5.46
N LYS A 10 -10.04 -10.29 4.62
CA LYS A 10 -9.06 -10.65 3.57
C LYS A 10 -8.92 -9.56 2.50
N MET A 11 -9.99 -8.86 2.15
CA MET A 11 -9.98 -7.70 1.24
C MET A 11 -9.25 -6.49 1.83
N LEU A 12 -9.45 -6.21 3.13
CA LEU A 12 -8.84 -5.08 3.82
C LEU A 12 -7.34 -5.29 4.10
N LEU A 13 -6.91 -6.53 4.34
CA LEU A 13 -5.53 -6.84 4.77
C LEU A 13 -4.62 -7.35 3.65
N SER A 14 -5.16 -8.02 2.61
CA SER A 14 -4.35 -8.58 1.52
C SER A 14 -5.12 -8.60 0.19
N HIS A 15 -4.98 -7.54 -0.61
CA HIS A 15 -5.56 -7.48 -1.96
C HIS A 15 -4.77 -8.29 -3.02
N HIS A 16 -3.80 -9.11 -2.61
CA HIS A 16 -2.96 -9.87 -3.54
C HIS A 16 -3.54 -11.27 -3.84
N PRO A 17 -3.32 -11.81 -5.05
CA PRO A 17 -3.65 -13.20 -5.37
C PRO A 17 -3.00 -14.18 -4.41
N ALA A 18 -3.69 -15.28 -4.11
CA ALA A 18 -3.11 -16.42 -3.44
C ALA A 18 -2.16 -17.18 -4.40
N CYS A 19 -1.00 -16.60 -4.68
CA CYS A 19 0.05 -17.18 -5.52
C CYS A 19 1.37 -17.26 -4.73
N SER A 20 2.13 -18.34 -4.93
CA SER A 20 3.41 -18.60 -4.22
C SER A 20 4.44 -17.49 -4.45
N TYR A 21 4.40 -16.84 -5.61
CA TYR A 21 5.25 -15.69 -5.97
C TYR A 21 4.99 -14.44 -5.10
N TYR A 22 3.79 -14.30 -4.53
CA TYR A 22 3.46 -13.20 -3.61
C TYR A 22 3.76 -13.50 -2.13
N ARG A 23 4.32 -14.68 -1.80
CA ARG A 23 4.66 -15.02 -0.40
C ARG A 23 5.57 -13.98 0.25
N ASP A 24 6.43 -13.35 -0.52
CA ASP A 24 7.37 -12.35 -0.01
C ASP A 24 6.74 -10.96 0.21
N HIS A 25 5.50 -10.76 -0.22
CA HIS A 25 4.74 -9.52 -0.10
C HIS A 25 3.72 -9.57 1.05
N VAL A 26 3.63 -10.71 1.73
CA VAL A 26 2.65 -10.98 2.78
C VAL A 26 3.37 -11.39 4.06
N ILE A 27 2.96 -10.80 5.20
CA ILE A 27 3.29 -11.30 6.54
C ILE A 27 2.14 -12.20 6.97
N GLN A 28 2.45 -13.46 7.27
CA GLN A 28 1.46 -14.42 7.77
C GLN A 28 1.55 -14.46 9.30
N LEU A 29 0.49 -14.05 9.97
CA LEU A 29 0.32 -14.19 11.42
C LEU A 29 -0.61 -15.38 11.68
N ASN A 30 -0.05 -16.42 12.26
CA ASN A 30 -0.76 -17.65 12.58
C ASN A 30 -1.17 -17.60 14.07
N LEU A 31 -2.40 -17.14 14.34
CA LEU A 31 -3.01 -17.21 15.65
C LEU A 31 -3.70 -18.56 15.79
N HIS A 32 -3.76 -19.12 17.01
CA HIS A 32 -4.28 -20.46 17.30
C HIS A 32 -5.70 -20.76 16.74
N LEU A 33 -6.46 -19.73 16.34
CA LEU A 33 -7.80 -19.80 15.75
C LEU A 33 -7.93 -19.10 14.37
N PHE A 34 -6.94 -18.33 13.92
CA PHE A 34 -7.03 -17.50 12.71
C PHE A 34 -5.68 -17.33 12.01
N GLN A 35 -5.68 -17.50 10.69
CA GLN A 35 -4.55 -17.09 9.82
C GLN A 35 -4.83 -15.72 9.23
N LEU A 36 -4.02 -14.73 9.58
CA LEU A 36 -4.09 -13.38 9.04
C LEU A 36 -2.93 -13.13 8.09
N ASN A 37 -3.26 -12.67 6.88
CA ASN A 37 -2.30 -12.31 5.84
C ASN A 37 -2.26 -10.79 5.70
N PHE A 38 -1.15 -10.17 6.06
CA PHE A 38 -0.96 -8.73 5.94
C PHE A 38 -0.10 -8.41 4.72
N CYS A 39 -0.62 -7.64 3.78
CA CYS A 39 0.19 -7.06 2.71
C CYS A 39 1.20 -6.09 3.33
N LEU A 40 2.51 -6.35 3.14
CA LEU A 40 3.59 -5.48 3.62
C LEU A 40 3.41 -4.01 3.19
N GLY A 41 2.84 -3.79 2.00
CA GLY A 41 2.55 -2.45 1.50
C GLY A 41 1.45 -1.75 2.28
N CYS A 42 0.30 -2.41 2.43
CA CYS A 42 -0.87 -1.83 3.09
C CYS A 42 -0.68 -1.71 4.60
N SER A 43 -0.04 -2.70 5.24
CA SER A 43 0.24 -2.70 6.67
C SER A 43 1.26 -1.63 7.07
N GLY A 44 2.17 -1.25 6.18
CA GLY A 44 3.04 -0.10 6.38
C GLY A 44 2.32 1.21 6.08
N PHE A 45 1.67 1.32 4.93
CA PHE A 45 1.14 2.59 4.45
C PHE A 45 -0.06 3.12 5.25
N TYR A 46 -1.12 2.31 5.45
CA TYR A 46 -2.36 2.82 6.04
C TYR A 46 -2.22 3.21 7.52
N PRO A 47 -1.61 2.39 8.39
CA PRO A 47 -1.41 2.79 9.78
C PRO A 47 -0.53 4.03 9.90
N SER A 48 0.54 4.13 9.09
CA SER A 48 1.41 5.30 9.11
C SER A 48 0.73 6.56 8.59
N LEU A 49 -0.12 6.47 7.57
CA LEU A 49 -0.94 7.59 7.10
C LEU A 49 -1.89 8.09 8.19
N LEU A 50 -2.64 7.18 8.80
CA LEU A 50 -3.59 7.53 9.86
C LEU A 50 -2.87 8.14 11.06
N LEU A 51 -1.75 7.53 11.46
CA LEU A 51 -0.92 8.00 12.56
C LEU A 51 -0.39 9.41 12.30
N SER A 52 0.23 9.64 11.15
CA SER A 52 0.86 10.94 10.87
C SER A 52 -0.17 12.06 10.68
N PHE A 53 -1.32 11.76 10.06
CA PHE A 53 -2.45 12.68 9.99
C PHE A 53 -2.93 13.06 11.40
N THR A 54 -3.15 12.05 12.26
CA THR A 54 -3.62 12.27 13.64
C THR A 54 -2.63 13.10 14.46
N ILE A 55 -1.33 12.76 14.41
CA ILE A 55 -0.25 13.50 15.08
C ILE A 55 -0.22 14.96 14.61
N SER A 56 -0.42 15.20 13.31
CA SER A 56 -0.43 16.55 12.73
C SER A 56 -1.66 17.34 13.18
N GLN A 57 -2.83 16.68 13.22
CA GLN A 57 -4.10 17.27 13.65
C GLN A 57 -4.07 17.72 15.12
N ILE A 58 -3.50 16.91 16.01
CA ILE A 58 -3.35 17.29 17.43
C ILE A 58 -2.21 18.30 17.66
N GLY A 59 -1.45 18.66 16.62
CA GLY A 59 -0.44 19.70 16.66
C GLY A 59 0.89 19.30 17.28
N LEU A 60 1.18 17.99 17.44
CA LEU A 60 2.45 17.51 18.01
C LEU A 60 3.68 17.91 17.17
N LEU A 61 3.51 18.10 15.87
CA LEU A 61 4.56 18.56 14.94
C LEU A 61 4.52 20.08 14.70
N GLY A 62 3.71 20.82 15.47
CA GLY A 62 3.39 22.22 15.22
C GLY A 62 2.26 22.41 14.20
N LYS A 63 1.87 23.68 13.97
CA LYS A 63 0.78 24.07 13.04
C LYS A 63 1.24 24.89 11.84
N ASN A 64 2.55 25.13 11.70
CA ASN A 64 3.07 25.85 10.56
C ASN A 64 3.01 24.95 9.32
N TRP A 65 2.13 25.28 8.36
CA TRP A 65 1.91 24.47 7.16
C TRP A 65 3.17 24.31 6.31
N PHE A 66 4.04 25.33 6.23
CA PHE A 66 5.27 25.28 5.44
C PHE A 66 6.30 24.32 6.04
N PHE A 67 6.42 24.33 7.37
CA PHE A 67 7.24 23.37 8.09
C PHE A 67 6.72 21.94 7.88
N LEU A 68 5.42 21.71 8.09
CA LEU A 68 4.80 20.39 7.91
C LEU A 68 4.94 19.89 6.46
N PHE A 69 4.82 20.78 5.48
CA PHE A 69 5.02 20.42 4.08
C PHE A 69 6.46 19.99 3.81
N SER A 70 7.44 20.73 4.33
CA SER A 70 8.85 20.38 4.23
C SER A 70 9.13 19.01 4.85
N VAL A 71 8.55 18.71 6.01
CA VAL A 71 8.64 17.41 6.68
C VAL A 71 7.98 16.31 5.84
N SER A 72 6.82 16.58 5.24
CA SER A 72 6.15 15.65 4.31
C SER A 72 7.06 15.31 3.11
N ILE A 73 7.71 16.31 2.49
CA ILE A 73 8.65 16.08 1.38
C ILE A 73 9.86 15.27 1.84
N LEU A 74 10.38 15.52 3.04
CA LEU A 74 11.48 14.73 3.61
C LEU A 74 11.10 13.25 3.74
N PHE A 75 9.92 12.95 4.29
CA PHE A 75 9.40 11.57 4.40
C PHE A 75 9.08 10.95 3.04
N LEU A 76 8.76 11.75 2.02
CA LEU A 76 8.51 11.29 0.67
C LEU A 76 9.80 10.90 -0.07
N SER A 77 10.94 11.45 0.33
CA SER A 77 12.23 11.29 -0.36
C SER A 77 12.65 9.82 -0.61
N PRO A 78 12.49 8.84 0.31
CA PRO A 78 12.87 7.46 0.01
C PRO A 78 12.01 6.84 -1.09
N SER A 79 10.74 7.26 -1.20
CA SER A 79 9.84 6.81 -2.27
C SER A 79 10.24 7.42 -3.61
N ILE A 80 10.62 8.69 -3.64
CA ILE A 80 11.15 9.37 -4.83
C ILE A 80 12.45 8.72 -5.29
N VAL A 81 13.40 8.51 -4.38
CA VAL A 81 14.67 7.83 -4.67
C VAL A 81 14.42 6.45 -5.28
N ARG A 82 13.49 5.68 -4.71
CA ARG A 82 13.10 4.38 -5.28
C ARG A 82 12.48 4.53 -6.67
N LEU A 83 11.63 5.54 -6.87
CA LEU A 83 10.96 5.82 -8.14
C LEU A 83 11.97 6.09 -9.27
N PHE A 84 13.00 6.88 -9.00
CA PHE A 84 13.93 7.38 -10.03
C PHE A 84 15.17 6.50 -10.23
N ILE A 85 15.70 5.86 -9.19
CA ILE A 85 16.93 5.05 -9.31
C ILE A 85 16.61 3.60 -9.71
N TYR A 86 15.32 3.22 -9.76
CA TYR A 86 14.85 1.89 -10.14
C TYR A 86 15.61 0.76 -9.44
N VAL A 87 15.97 0.95 -8.16
CA VAL A 87 16.71 -0.05 -7.41
C VAL A 87 15.72 -1.12 -6.93
N PRO A 88 15.75 -2.34 -7.49
CA PRO A 88 14.90 -3.41 -7.00
C PRO A 88 15.31 -3.71 -5.55
N THR A 89 14.51 -3.23 -4.61
CA THR A 89 14.79 -3.42 -3.20
C THR A 89 14.54 -4.88 -2.87
N ARG A 90 15.58 -5.70 -2.72
CA ARG A 90 15.42 -7.13 -2.39
C ARG A 90 15.05 -7.36 -0.91
N LEU A 91 15.39 -6.42 -0.04
CA LEU A 91 15.13 -6.53 1.40
C LEU A 91 13.68 -6.15 1.74
N LYS A 92 12.93 -7.11 2.32
CA LYS A 92 11.54 -6.93 2.77
C LYS A 92 11.39 -5.73 3.71
N THR A 93 12.34 -5.56 4.63
CA THR A 93 12.35 -4.45 5.61
C THR A 93 12.41 -3.09 4.93
N LEU A 94 13.27 -2.92 3.92
CA LEU A 94 13.37 -1.66 3.19
C LEU A 94 12.08 -1.37 2.40
N ARG A 95 11.47 -2.38 1.76
CA ARG A 95 10.16 -2.22 1.09
C ARG A 95 9.09 -1.75 2.07
N PHE A 96 9.05 -2.34 3.26
CA PHE A 96 8.11 -1.96 4.32
C PHE A 96 8.36 -0.53 4.79
N LEU A 97 9.62 -0.18 5.10
CA LEU A 97 10.00 1.16 5.52
C LEU A 97 9.64 2.21 4.47
N THR A 98 9.92 1.98 3.18
CA THR A 98 9.51 2.93 2.13
C THR A 98 7.99 3.17 2.15
N LYS A 99 7.18 2.15 2.45
CA LYS A 99 5.72 2.28 2.54
C LYS A 99 5.25 2.99 3.81
N VAL A 100 5.93 2.77 4.94
CA VAL A 100 5.75 3.54 6.18
C VAL A 100 6.06 5.02 5.93
N PHE A 101 7.24 5.33 5.39
CA PHE A 101 7.67 6.70 5.07
C PHE A 101 6.71 7.38 4.08
N LEU A 102 6.24 6.66 3.06
CA LEU A 102 5.21 7.16 2.15
C LEU A 102 3.89 7.46 2.87
N GLY A 103 3.45 6.58 3.77
CA GLY A 103 2.25 6.80 4.58
C GLY A 103 2.39 8.05 5.45
N LEU A 104 3.53 8.19 6.15
CA LEU A 104 3.84 9.38 6.95
C LEU A 104 3.76 10.65 6.11
N ALA A 105 4.45 10.68 4.97
CA ALA A 105 4.44 11.81 4.03
C ALA A 105 3.03 12.18 3.59
N VAL A 106 2.25 11.20 3.11
CA VAL A 106 0.89 11.45 2.62
C VAL A 106 -0.02 11.96 3.74
N GLY A 107 0.03 11.39 4.94
CA GLY A 107 -0.82 11.85 6.04
C GLY A 107 -0.49 13.28 6.50
N ILE A 108 0.80 13.63 6.59
CA ILE A 108 1.21 15.01 6.90
C ILE A 108 0.81 15.96 5.77
N GLY A 109 1.09 15.59 4.52
CA GLY A 109 0.75 16.40 3.35
C GLY A 109 -0.75 16.63 3.20
N LEU A 110 -1.59 15.61 3.43
CA LEU A 110 -3.05 15.79 3.42
C LEU A 110 -3.49 16.79 4.48
N TYR A 111 -2.87 16.76 5.66
CA TYR A 111 -3.16 17.77 6.67
C TYR A 111 -2.71 19.17 6.25
N THR A 112 -1.57 19.34 5.58
CA THR A 112 -1.13 20.66 5.08
C THR A 112 -2.07 21.27 4.05
N VAL A 113 -2.73 20.44 3.22
CA VAL A 113 -3.80 20.89 2.31
C VAL A 113 -4.98 21.49 3.08
N ILE A 114 -5.31 20.95 4.25
CA ILE A 114 -6.45 21.40 5.07
C ILE A 114 -6.13 22.73 5.76
N ILE A 115 -4.91 22.89 6.29
CA ILE A 115 -4.55 24.05 7.12
C ILE A 115 -3.92 25.21 6.34
N THR A 116 -3.53 25.02 5.08
CA THR A 116 -2.95 26.10 4.29
C THR A 116 -4.04 27.11 3.92
N GLU A 117 -3.76 28.40 4.16
CA GLU A 117 -4.66 29.49 3.77
C GLU A 117 -4.43 29.93 2.31
N ASN A 118 -3.34 29.46 1.68
CA ASN A 118 -2.96 29.85 0.34
C ASN A 118 -3.52 28.87 -0.71
N ILE A 119 -4.53 29.32 -1.46
CA ILE A 119 -5.20 28.53 -2.50
C ILE A 119 -4.27 28.08 -3.63
N PHE A 120 -3.29 28.91 -4.00
CA PHE A 120 -2.32 28.54 -5.05
C PHE A 120 -1.42 27.40 -4.57
N PHE A 121 -0.99 27.47 -3.30
CA PHE A 121 -0.19 26.41 -2.69
C PHE A 121 -0.99 25.11 -2.56
N MET A 122 -2.26 25.20 -2.15
CA MET A 122 -3.17 24.06 -2.11
C MET A 122 -3.30 23.39 -3.49
N GLY A 123 -3.55 24.19 -4.53
CA GLY A 123 -3.67 23.70 -5.91
C GLY A 123 -2.38 23.04 -6.41
N PHE A 124 -1.23 23.65 -6.16
CA PHE A 124 0.08 23.08 -6.47
C PHE A 124 0.28 21.73 -5.77
N GLN A 125 -0.03 21.65 -4.48
CA GLN A 125 0.15 20.43 -3.70
C GLN A 125 -0.75 19.28 -4.20
N LEU A 126 -2.01 19.58 -4.52
CA LEU A 126 -2.94 18.58 -5.08
C LEU A 126 -2.47 18.10 -6.46
N LEU A 127 -2.05 19.01 -7.34
CA LEU A 127 -1.54 18.66 -8.67
C LEU A 127 -0.26 17.82 -8.57
N PHE A 128 0.68 18.23 -7.71
CA PHE A 128 1.92 17.48 -7.44
C PHE A 128 1.61 16.07 -6.91
N GLY A 129 0.70 15.96 -5.94
CA GLY A 129 0.24 14.68 -5.41
C GLY A 129 -0.41 13.79 -6.47
N LEU A 130 -1.23 14.35 -7.37
CA LEU A 130 -1.86 13.63 -8.46
C LEU A 130 -0.83 13.10 -9.46
N ILE A 131 0.14 13.92 -9.87
CA ILE A 131 1.23 13.51 -10.76
C ILE A 131 2.02 12.35 -10.15
N LEU A 132 2.41 12.46 -8.88
CA LEU A 132 3.12 11.40 -8.17
C LEU A 132 2.28 10.12 -8.06
N TYR A 133 0.99 10.24 -7.78
CA TYR A 133 0.07 9.10 -7.75
C TYR A 133 0.05 8.36 -9.10
N ILE A 134 -0.06 9.09 -10.21
CA ILE A 134 -0.06 8.50 -11.56
C ILE A 134 1.27 7.77 -11.82
N ILE A 135 2.41 8.38 -11.52
CA ILE A 135 3.72 7.74 -11.74
C ILE A 135 3.87 6.47 -10.88
N MET A 136 3.49 6.54 -9.59
CA MET A 136 3.52 5.38 -8.70
C MET A 136 2.56 4.26 -9.15
N ALA A 137 1.38 4.61 -9.65
CA ALA A 137 0.41 3.65 -10.18
C ALA A 137 0.96 2.96 -11.43
N TYR A 138 1.56 3.73 -12.34
CA TYR A 138 2.20 3.20 -13.54
C TYR A 138 3.37 2.26 -13.21
N GLN A 139 4.26 2.66 -12.31
CA GLN A 139 5.36 1.80 -11.86
C GLN A 139 4.86 0.52 -11.18
N ARG A 140 3.81 0.63 -10.36
CA ARG A 140 3.20 -0.55 -9.74
C ARG A 140 2.67 -1.54 -10.77
N LEU A 141 2.07 -1.06 -11.85
CA LEU A 141 1.63 -1.93 -12.96
C LEU A 141 2.83 -2.63 -13.61
N ASN A 142 3.90 -1.88 -13.90
CA ASN A 142 5.13 -2.43 -14.50
C ASN A 142 5.85 -3.42 -13.58
N ASP A 143 5.86 -3.19 -12.27
CA ASP A 143 6.45 -4.11 -11.27
C ASP A 143 5.59 -5.38 -11.12
N SER A 144 4.26 -5.23 -11.12
CA SER A 144 3.34 -6.34 -10.85
C SER A 144 3.18 -7.28 -12.05
N TYR A 145 3.28 -6.78 -13.28
CA TYR A 145 3.09 -7.58 -14.50
C TYR A 145 4.08 -8.76 -14.63
N PRO A 146 5.41 -8.58 -14.48
CA PRO A 146 6.37 -9.69 -14.51
C PRO A 146 6.23 -10.63 -13.31
N GLU A 147 5.83 -10.13 -12.13
CA GLU A 147 5.56 -10.97 -10.94
C GLU A 147 4.32 -11.87 -11.13
N CYS A 148 3.32 -11.41 -11.90
CA CYS A 148 2.11 -12.16 -12.22
C CYS A 148 2.28 -13.15 -13.38
N GLY A 149 3.22 -12.92 -14.31
CA GLY A 149 3.45 -13.77 -15.49
C GLY A 149 3.54 -15.28 -15.22
N PRO A 150 4.24 -15.74 -14.17
CA PRO A 150 4.34 -17.17 -13.84
C PRO A 150 3.20 -17.71 -12.95
N CYS A 151 2.26 -16.87 -12.50
CA CYS A 151 1.12 -17.35 -11.73
C CYS A 151 0.12 -18.09 -12.63
N SER A 152 -0.40 -19.23 -12.17
CA SER A 152 -1.49 -19.99 -12.84
C SER A 152 -2.74 -19.15 -13.10
N TYR A 153 -2.89 -18.09 -12.33
CA TYR A 153 -3.78 -16.96 -12.56
C TYR A 153 -3.17 -16.06 -13.64
N ASN A 154 -3.33 -16.43 -14.91
CA ASN A 154 -2.88 -15.70 -16.11
C ASN A 154 -2.90 -14.16 -15.93
N PRO A 155 -1.90 -13.39 -16.42
CA PRO A 155 -1.90 -11.92 -16.35
C PRO A 155 -3.07 -11.35 -17.16
N SER A 156 -4.22 -11.25 -16.50
CA SER A 156 -5.41 -10.58 -16.99
C SER A 156 -5.37 -9.12 -16.47
N PRO A 157 -5.91 -8.14 -17.22
CA PRO A 157 -6.14 -6.79 -16.71
C PRO A 157 -6.95 -6.80 -15.39
N VAL A 158 -7.69 -7.88 -15.15
CA VAL A 158 -8.28 -8.25 -13.86
C VAL A 158 -7.39 -9.31 -13.23
N CYS A 159 -6.54 -8.90 -12.29
CA CYS A 159 -5.65 -9.79 -11.56
C CYS A 159 -6.47 -10.99 -11.01
N PRO A 160 -6.30 -12.25 -11.45
CA PRO A 160 -7.27 -13.29 -11.16
C PRO A 160 -7.28 -13.73 -9.69
N GLY A 161 -6.33 -13.24 -8.89
CA GLY A 161 -6.43 -13.24 -7.42
C GLY A 161 -7.68 -12.55 -6.87
N MET A 162 -8.20 -11.57 -7.60
CA MET A 162 -9.48 -10.91 -7.28
C MET A 162 -10.69 -11.77 -7.66
N ASN A 163 -10.58 -12.70 -8.63
CA ASN A 163 -11.70 -13.56 -9.01
C ASN A 163 -12.15 -14.44 -7.83
N SER A 164 -11.23 -14.91 -6.99
CA SER A 164 -11.55 -15.72 -5.81
C SER A 164 -12.37 -14.99 -4.72
N PHE A 165 -12.49 -13.65 -4.81
CA PHE A 165 -13.36 -12.86 -3.93
C PHE A 165 -14.77 -12.66 -4.51
N TYR A 166 -14.95 -12.86 -5.81
CA TYR A 166 -16.22 -12.70 -6.51
C TYR A 166 -16.87 -14.03 -6.90
N ASP A 167 -16.07 -15.10 -7.08
CA ASP A 167 -16.55 -16.44 -7.39
C ASP A 167 -16.73 -17.24 -6.09
N HIS A 168 -17.98 -17.41 -5.68
CA HIS A 168 -18.38 -18.17 -4.47
C HIS A 168 -18.11 -19.69 -4.54
N LYS A 169 -17.42 -20.18 -5.57
CA LYS A 169 -17.04 -21.59 -5.70
C LYS A 169 -15.59 -21.78 -5.27
N ILE A 170 -15.35 -21.73 -3.97
CA ILE A 170 -14.13 -22.31 -3.40
C ILE A 170 -14.34 -23.82 -3.41
N ASP A 171 -13.85 -24.50 -4.45
CA ASP A 171 -13.57 -25.93 -4.34
C ASP A 171 -12.38 -26.10 -3.40
N VAL A 172 -12.68 -26.55 -2.19
CA VAL A 172 -11.70 -27.02 -1.19
C VAL A 172 -11.18 -28.38 -1.66
N SER A 173 -10.45 -28.40 -2.77
CA SER A 173 -9.81 -29.61 -3.32
C SER A 173 -8.31 -29.43 -3.59
N LEU A 174 -7.72 -28.31 -3.14
CA LEU A 174 -6.26 -28.20 -2.96
C LEU A 174 -5.85 -28.93 -1.68
N THR A 175 -6.06 -30.24 -1.76
CA THR A 175 -5.39 -31.28 -1.00
C THR A 175 -3.90 -30.96 -0.95
N VAL A 176 -3.40 -30.89 0.28
CA VAL A 176 -1.99 -30.94 0.65
C VAL A 176 -1.28 -32.01 -0.19
N LYS A 177 -0.56 -31.61 -1.24
CA LYS A 177 0.47 -32.47 -1.83
C LYS A 177 1.72 -32.27 -0.97
N LYS A 178 1.88 -33.15 0.02
CA LYS A 178 3.15 -33.37 0.70
C LYS A 178 4.23 -33.60 -0.36
N MET A 179 5.28 -32.79 -0.31
CA MET A 179 6.65 -33.18 -0.66
C MET A 179 7.52 -32.73 0.51
#